data_AF-A0A645D312-F1
#
_entry.id   AF-A0A645D312-F1
#
_cell.length_a   1.000
_cell.length_b   1.000
_cell.length_c   1.000
_cell.angle_alpha   90.00
_cell.angle_beta   90.00
_cell.angle_gamma   90.00
#
_symmetry.space_group_name_H-M   'P 1'
#
loop_
_entity.id
_entity.type
_entity.pdbx_description
1 polymer ?
#
loop_
_entity_poly.entity_id
_entity_poly.type
_entity_poly.pdbx_seq_one_letter_code
_entity_poly.pdbx_strand_id
1 'polypeptide(L)'
;MDVVLETGQASVSMLQRRLKLGYSRAARLVDQMEQRGIVGPFEGSKPRQLLITKEKWQELQMGGPSAAVPSPNVPPFDEEPPEEEE
;
A
#
# COMPACT_ATOMS: atom_id res chain seq x y z
N MET A 1 -0.85 -5.07 -7.68
CA MET A 1 -0.64 -4.07 -6.61
C MET A 1 0.74 -4.14 -6.02
N ASP A 2 1.24 -5.34 -5.70
CA ASP A 2 2.59 -5.52 -5.13
C ASP A 2 3.69 -4.68 -5.80
N VAL A 3 3.80 -4.79 -7.13
CA VAL A 3 4.78 -4.03 -7.92
C VAL A 3 4.70 -2.53 -7.69
N VAL A 4 3.49 -1.98 -7.57
CA VAL A 4 3.26 -0.54 -7.43
C VAL A 4 3.69 -0.06 -6.06
N LEU A 5 3.41 -0.86 -5.02
CA LEU A 5 3.81 -0.60 -3.64
C LEU A 5 5.32 -0.72 -3.46
N GLU A 6 5.95 -1.67 -4.15
CA GLU A 6 7.41 -1.85 -4.16
C GLU A 6 8.14 -0.71 -4.86
N THR A 7 7.61 -0.21 -5.98
CA THR A 7 8.22 0.89 -6.73
C THR A 7 7.84 2.28 -6.21
N GLY A 8 6.81 2.39 -5.37
CA GLY A 8 6.28 3.68 -4.88
C GLY A 8 5.66 4.57 -5.97
N GLN A 9 5.46 4.02 -7.17
CA GLN A 9 4.98 4.73 -8.34
C GLN A 9 4.11 3.81 -9.22
N ALA A 10 3.08 4.38 -9.83
CA ALA A 10 2.12 3.69 -10.69
C ALA A 10 2.15 4.24 -12.11
N SER A 11 2.46 3.41 -13.10
CA SER A 11 2.28 3.76 -14.51
C SER A 11 1.79 2.57 -15.33
N VAL A 12 1.01 2.88 -16.38
CA VAL A 12 0.45 1.87 -17.29
C VAL A 12 1.58 1.03 -17.92
N SER A 13 2.61 1.67 -18.46
CA SER A 13 3.75 0.98 -19.09
C SER A 13 4.57 0.12 -18.14
N MET A 14 4.64 0.47 -16.84
CA MET A 14 5.27 -0.37 -15.82
C MET A 14 4.44 -1.62 -15.56
N LEU A 15 3.12 -1.43 -15.36
CA LEU A 15 2.18 -2.53 -15.11
C LEU A 15 2.12 -3.49 -16.31
N GLN A 16 2.13 -2.98 -17.54
CA GLN A 16 2.17 -3.81 -18.75
C GLN A 16 3.37 -4.75 -18.75
N ARG A 17 4.57 -4.26 -18.41
CA ARG A 17 5.81 -5.06 -18.44
C ARG A 17 5.90 -6.03 -17.27
N ARG A 18 5.63 -5.56 -16.04
CA ARG A 18 5.79 -6.35 -14.81
C ARG A 18 4.70 -7.42 -14.66
N LEU A 19 3.48 -7.12 -15.07
CA LEU A 19 2.33 -8.02 -14.92
C LEU A 19 1.85 -8.62 -16.25
N LYS A 20 2.58 -8.38 -17.36
CA LYS A 20 2.26 -8.88 -18.71
C LYS A 20 0.81 -8.61 -19.13
N LEU A 21 0.36 -7.38 -18.89
CA LEU A 21 -1.01 -6.91 -19.17
C LEU A 21 -1.06 -6.18 -20.52
N GLY A 22 -2.20 -6.24 -21.20
CA GLY A 22 -2.52 -5.29 -22.26
C GLY A 22 -2.80 -3.86 -21.73
N TYR A 23 -2.65 -2.86 -22.59
CA TYR A 23 -2.84 -1.43 -22.24
C TYR A 23 -4.17 -1.15 -21.52
N SER A 24 -5.29 -1.63 -22.06
CA SER A 24 -6.63 -1.37 -21.51
C SER A 24 -6.80 -1.89 -20.08
N ARG A 25 -6.20 -3.05 -19.77
CA ARG A 25 -6.24 -3.62 -18.41
C ARG A 25 -5.36 -2.81 -17.45
N ALA A 26 -4.17 -2.43 -17.90
CA ALA A 26 -3.25 -1.64 -17.10
C ALA A 26 -3.81 -0.23 -16.81
N ALA A 27 -4.43 0.42 -17.80
CA ALA A 27 -5.08 1.72 -17.63
C ALA A 27 -6.20 1.65 -16.58
N ARG A 28 -7.13 0.70 -16.73
CA ARG A 28 -8.23 0.49 -15.76
C ARG A 28 -7.73 0.26 -14.33
N LEU A 29 -6.65 -0.50 -14.16
CA LEU A 29 -6.05 -0.73 -12.85
C LEU A 29 -5.56 0.58 -12.23
N VAL A 30 -4.91 1.44 -13.01
CA VAL A 30 -4.45 2.76 -12.54
C VAL A 30 -5.62 3.68 -12.22
N ASP A 31 -6.66 3.69 -13.04
CA ASP A 31 -7.86 4.51 -12.79
C ASP A 31 -8.60 4.04 -11.54
N GLN A 32 -8.71 2.73 -11.31
CA GLN A 32 -9.27 2.19 -10.08
C GLN A 32 -8.43 2.54 -8.85
N MET A 33 -7.11 2.62 -9.00
CA MET A 33 -6.24 3.07 -7.91
C MET A 33 -6.43 4.55 -7.60
N GLU A 34 -6.61 5.39 -8.62
CA GLU A 34 -6.92 6.81 -8.44
C GLU A 34 -8.27 6.99 -7.76
N GLN A 35 -9.32 6.31 -8.23
CA GLN A 35 -10.67 6.36 -7.62
C GLN A 35 -10.69 5.95 -6.15
N ARG A 36 -9.79 5.05 -5.75
CA ARG A 36 -9.65 4.60 -4.36
C ARG A 36 -8.73 5.50 -3.52
N GLY A 37 -8.15 6.56 -4.11
CA GLY A 37 -7.20 7.44 -3.43
C GLY A 37 -5.85 6.78 -3.13
N ILE A 38 -5.50 5.69 -3.81
CA ILE A 38 -4.25 4.94 -3.63
C ILE A 38 -3.11 5.63 -4.37
N VAL A 39 -3.42 6.20 -5.53
CA VAL A 39 -2.48 6.80 -6.47
C VAL A 39 -2.94 8.23 -6.75
N GLY A 40 -1.98 9.14 -6.85
CA GLY A 40 -2.21 10.56 -7.08
C GLY A 40 -2.69 10.88 -8.49
N PRO A 41 -3.04 12.16 -8.73
CA PRO A 41 -3.54 12.62 -10.01
C PRO A 41 -2.51 12.41 -11.12
N PHE A 42 -3.00 12.32 -12.35
CA PHE A 42 -2.15 12.17 -13.52
C PHE A 42 -1.41 13.47 -13.85
N GLU A 43 -0.07 13.46 -13.71
CA GLU A 43 0.81 14.57 -14.09
C GLU A 43 1.37 14.44 -15.51
N GLY A 44 0.52 14.06 -16.48
CA GLY A 44 0.93 13.95 -17.89
C GLY A 44 1.92 12.81 -18.14
N SER A 45 3.14 13.11 -18.61
CA SER A 45 4.10 12.07 -19.01
C SER A 45 4.75 11.31 -17.85
N LYS A 46 4.49 11.71 -16.61
CA LYS A 46 5.14 11.13 -15.42
C LYS A 46 4.33 9.96 -14.83
N PRO A 47 5.02 8.98 -14.23
CA PRO A 47 4.35 7.95 -13.43
C PRO A 47 3.63 8.61 -12.25
N ARG A 48 2.45 8.12 -11.93
CA ARG A 48 1.64 8.67 -10.83
C ARG A 48 2.27 8.28 -9.50
N GLN A 49 2.33 9.22 -8.57
CA GLN A 49 2.88 8.97 -7.24
C GLN A 49 1.91 8.13 -6.41
N LEU A 50 2.44 7.19 -5.61
CA LEU A 50 1.61 6.48 -4.64
C LEU A 50 1.32 7.39 -3.44
N LEU A 51 0.06 7.40 -2.99
CA LEU A 51 -0.40 8.22 -1.86
C LEU A 51 -0.52 7.44 -0.56
N ILE A 52 -0.52 6.10 -0.63
CA ILE A 52 -0.65 5.22 0.54
C ILE A 52 0.65 4.44 0.80
N THR A 53 0.89 4.03 2.03
CA THR A 53 2.00 3.12 2.35
C THR A 53 1.58 1.66 2.21
N LYS A 54 2.58 0.76 2.17
CA LYS A 54 2.34 -0.69 2.16
C LYS A 54 1.53 -1.14 3.38
N GLU A 55 1.78 -0.55 4.54
CA GLU A 55 1.03 -0.82 5.77
C GLU A 55 -0.45 -0.41 5.60
N LYS A 56 -0.70 0.78 5.04
CA LYS A 56 -2.07 1.25 4.82
C LYS A 56 -2.84 0.37 3.84
N TRP A 57 -2.16 -0.14 2.81
CA TRP A 57 -2.75 -1.10 1.87
C TRP A 57 -3.09 -2.44 2.52
N GLN A 58 -2.25 -2.93 3.43
CA GLN A 58 -2.50 -4.16 4.19
C GLN A 58 -3.70 -3.99 5.13
N GLU A 59 -3.81 -2.85 5.79
CA GLU A 59 -4.97 -2.47 6.61
C GLU A 59 -6.28 -2.53 5.80
N LEU A 60 -6.29 -1.93 4.60
CA LEU A 60 -7.45 -1.93 3.71
C LEU A 60 -7.83 -3.32 3.19
N GLN A 61 -6.88 -4.25 3.09
CA GLN A 61 -7.17 -5.64 2.70
C GLN A 61 -7.61 -6.51 3.89
N MET A 62 -7.11 -6.24 5.09
CA MET A 62 -7.42 -7.02 6.29
C MET A 62 -8.68 -6.56 7.04
N GLY A 63 -9.25 -5.39 6.71
CA GLY A 63 -10.44 -4.88 7.39
C GLY A 63 -11.35 -3.97 6.55
N GLY A 64 -12.49 -4.50 6.11
CA GLY A 64 -13.72 -3.69 5.99
C GLY A 64 -14.29 -3.41 7.39
N PRO A 65 -15.12 -2.36 7.59
CA PRO A 65 -15.23 -1.63 8.85
C PRO A 65 -15.81 -2.50 9.96
N SER A 66 -14.94 -3.06 10.79
CA SER A 66 -15.31 -3.51 12.12
C SER A 66 -14.27 -2.99 13.09
N ALA A 67 -14.77 -2.17 14.01
CA ALA A 67 -14.08 -1.65 15.17
C ALA A 67 -13.12 -2.68 15.78
N ALA A 68 -11.82 -2.33 15.84
CA ALA A 68 -10.92 -2.73 16.92
C ALA A 68 -9.56 -2.03 16.71
N VAL A 69 -9.30 -1.05 17.58
CA VAL A 69 -7.99 -0.65 18.13
C VAL A 69 -6.78 -0.53 17.17
N PRO A 70 -6.18 0.67 17.03
CA PRO A 70 -4.78 0.72 16.60
C PRO A 70 -3.93 0.18 17.76
N SER A 71 -3.53 -1.10 17.72
CA SER A 71 -2.38 -1.51 18.54
C SER A 71 -1.11 -1.02 17.84
N PRO A 72 -0.34 -0.12 18.47
CA PRO A 72 0.93 0.30 17.91
C PRO A 72 1.89 -0.90 17.92
N ASN A 73 2.71 -0.94 16.89
CA ASN A 73 3.88 -1.79 16.77
C ASN A 73 4.76 -1.70 18.03
N VAL A 74 4.58 -2.63 18.97
CA VAL A 74 5.58 -3.00 19.96
C VAL A 74 6.20 -4.30 19.45
N PRO A 75 7.49 -4.33 19.06
CA PRO A 75 8.12 -5.57 18.63
C PRO A 75 8.10 -6.59 19.78
N PRO A 76 7.90 -7.89 19.51
CA PRO A 76 8.03 -8.93 20.51
C PRO A 76 9.53 -9.15 20.72
N PHE A 77 10.12 -8.40 21.64
CA PHE A 77 11.34 -8.85 22.30
C PHE A 77 10.91 -9.48 23.62
N ASP A 78 10.95 -10.81 23.62
CA ASP A 78 10.98 -11.72 24.76
C ASP A 78 11.79 -11.19 25.95
N GLU A 79 11.28 -11.49 27.16
CA GLU A 79 12.01 -11.78 28.42
C GLU A 79 12.94 -10.66 28.97
N GLU A 80 12.82 -10.14 30.20
CA GLU A 80 12.78 -10.81 31.50
C GLU A 80 12.59 -9.72 32.60
N PRO A 81 11.90 -9.98 33.73
CA PRO A 81 11.77 -9.01 34.84
C PRO A 81 13.03 -9.01 35.72
N PRO A 82 13.35 -7.87 36.37
CA PRO A 82 13.55 -7.92 37.82
C PRO A 82 12.86 -6.73 38.49
N GLU A 83 11.91 -6.99 39.39
CA GLU A 83 12.12 -7.08 40.84
C GLU A 83 12.09 -5.72 41.54
N GLU A 84 11.32 -5.70 42.62
CA GLU A 84 11.11 -4.62 43.59
C GLU A 84 12.44 -4.06 44.10
N GLU A 85 12.50 -2.77 44.43
CA GLU A 85 12.80 -2.33 45.81
C GLU A 85 12.70 -0.79 45.95
N GLU A 86 12.32 -0.41 47.17
CA GLU A 86 11.98 0.87 47.83
C GLU A 86 12.38 2.23 47.22
#